data_AF-A0A4V1ZXB5-F1
#
_entry.id   AF-A0A4V1ZXB5-F1
#
_cell.length_a   1.000
_cell.length_b   1.000
_cell.length_c   1.000
_cell.angle_alpha   90.00
_cell.angle_beta   90.00
_cell.angle_gamma   90.00
#
_symmetry.space_group_name_H-M   'P 1'
#
loop_
_entity.id
_entity.type
_entity.pdbx_description
1 polymer ?
#
loop_
_entity_poly.entity_id
_entity_poly.type
_entity_poly.pdbx_seq_one_letter_code
_entity_poly.pdbx_strand_id
1 'polypeptide(L)'
;MRPLILLLALATPAAAQQTRAPFTIAETGQGFATLDEAVTAIRDDTATILIAPGTYRQCTVQQGGKITFKAVQPGTAIFEGVACEEKAAFVLRGRGSVVDGIVFRGYSVNDGNGAGIRIEMGDLLVTNSMFLDSQEGILGGGHETVRNITIDRTTFSGLGQCETENCSHSIYLGLQGKVTVRNSRFERGTGGHYVKIRAPEVEIVDNSFDDSQGKGTNYMIDMSEGGTGLISRNTFVQGPNKENHSGLIVVAAEAKTYGSNGLTITDNIATMAPGAPGNPAFVADLNRSQIKMSGNRVTGMREFERR
;
A
#
# COMPACT_ATOMS: atom_id res chain seq x y z
N MET A 1 -20.56 73.85 -32.70
CA MET A 1 -20.12 72.53 -33.18
C MET A 1 -19.02 72.04 -32.26
N ARG A 2 -19.28 71.03 -31.42
CA ARG A 2 -18.28 70.31 -30.61
C ARG A 2 -18.50 68.81 -30.82
N PRO A 3 -17.44 68.01 -31.01
CA PRO A 3 -17.54 66.72 -31.68
C PRO A 3 -17.98 65.62 -30.71
N LEU A 4 -18.82 64.72 -31.23
CA LEU A 4 -19.27 63.51 -30.56
C LEU A 4 -18.16 62.45 -30.68
N ILE A 5 -17.54 62.06 -29.58
CA ILE A 5 -16.57 60.96 -29.54
C ILE A 5 -17.35 59.67 -29.34
N LEU A 6 -17.35 58.81 -30.37
CA LEU A 6 -17.96 57.49 -30.35
C LEU A 6 -16.92 56.49 -29.80
N LEU A 7 -17.13 55.99 -28.57
CA LEU A 7 -16.34 54.89 -28.01
C LEU A 7 -16.86 53.56 -28.58
N LEU A 8 -16.07 52.93 -29.47
CA LEU A 8 -16.25 51.52 -29.82
C LEU A 8 -15.68 50.65 -28.71
N ALA A 9 -16.56 49.98 -27.97
CA ALA A 9 -16.17 48.90 -27.05
C ALA A 9 -15.86 47.64 -27.87
N LEU A 10 -14.57 47.28 -27.96
CA LEU A 10 -14.12 45.99 -28.48
C LEU A 10 -14.38 44.92 -27.41
N ALA A 11 -15.46 44.14 -27.59
CA ALA A 11 -15.68 42.94 -26.78
C ALA A 11 -14.73 41.84 -27.25
N THR A 12 -13.66 41.59 -26.50
CA THR A 12 -12.81 40.42 -26.69
C THR A 12 -13.56 39.17 -26.20
N PRO A 13 -13.78 38.14 -27.05
CA PRO A 13 -14.37 36.89 -26.58
C PRO A 13 -13.38 36.23 -25.62
N ALA A 14 -13.74 36.15 -24.34
CA ALA A 14 -13.06 35.29 -23.39
C ALA A 14 -13.31 33.84 -23.86
N ALA A 15 -12.27 33.21 -24.42
CA ALA A 15 -12.29 31.77 -24.63
C ALA A 15 -12.44 31.13 -23.24
N ALA A 16 -13.64 30.60 -22.95
CA ALA A 16 -13.85 29.77 -21.78
C ALA A 16 -12.90 28.57 -21.92
N GLN A 17 -11.82 28.57 -21.16
CA GLN A 17 -10.98 27.41 -20.98
C GLN A 17 -11.90 26.34 -20.40
N GLN A 18 -12.42 25.42 -21.23
CA GLN A 18 -13.15 24.26 -20.75
C GLN A 18 -12.19 23.51 -19.84
N THR A 19 -12.36 23.69 -18.52
CA THR A 19 -11.61 22.96 -17.51
C THR A 19 -11.89 21.50 -17.76
N ARG A 20 -10.90 20.79 -18.32
CA ARG A 20 -11.02 19.34 -18.51
C ARG A 20 -11.33 18.73 -17.16
N ALA A 21 -12.34 17.86 -17.14
CA ALA A 21 -12.72 17.15 -15.95
C ALA A 21 -11.51 16.37 -15.38
N PRO A 22 -11.24 16.43 -14.06
CA PRO A 22 -10.09 15.76 -13.47
C PRO A 22 -10.16 14.24 -13.54
N PHE A 23 -11.36 13.68 -13.70
CA PHE A 23 -11.62 12.25 -13.81
C PHE A 23 -12.30 11.96 -15.14
N THR A 24 -11.70 11.12 -15.97
CA THR A 24 -12.23 10.79 -17.30
C THR A 24 -12.26 9.29 -17.51
N ILE A 25 -13.37 8.75 -17.98
CA ILE A 25 -13.47 7.35 -18.41
C ILE A 25 -12.73 7.22 -19.73
N ALA A 26 -11.64 6.44 -19.75
CA ALA A 26 -10.76 6.32 -20.91
C ALA A 26 -11.51 5.81 -22.15
N GLU A 27 -12.45 4.90 -21.93
CA GLU A 27 -13.19 4.20 -22.99
C GLU A 27 -14.22 5.10 -23.68
N THR A 28 -14.76 6.11 -22.99
CA THR A 28 -15.86 6.95 -23.51
C THR A 28 -15.49 8.43 -23.64
N GLY A 29 -14.42 8.88 -22.99
CA GLY A 29 -14.09 10.29 -22.86
C GLY A 29 -15.02 11.06 -21.91
N GLN A 30 -15.94 10.39 -21.22
CA GLN A 30 -16.85 11.04 -20.28
C GLN A 30 -16.08 11.56 -19.07
N GLY A 31 -16.20 12.87 -18.80
CA GLY A 31 -15.55 13.56 -17.70
C GLY A 31 -16.47 13.76 -16.50
N PHE A 32 -15.90 13.70 -15.30
CA PHE A 32 -16.58 13.89 -14.01
C PHE A 32 -15.83 14.88 -13.11
N ALA A 33 -16.57 15.61 -12.27
CA ALA A 33 -16.00 16.59 -11.36
C ALA A 33 -15.38 15.93 -10.12
N THR A 34 -15.94 14.80 -9.68
CA THR A 34 -15.43 14.02 -8.55
C THR A 34 -15.09 12.58 -8.96
N LEU A 35 -14.18 11.96 -8.21
CA LEU A 35 -13.84 10.55 -8.42
C LEU A 35 -15.06 9.65 -8.18
N ASP A 36 -15.84 9.95 -7.15
CA ASP A 36 -16.98 9.13 -6.75
C ASP A 36 -18.12 9.14 -7.78
N GLU A 37 -18.33 10.28 -8.46
CA GLU A 37 -19.23 10.35 -9.62
C GLU A 37 -18.75 9.44 -10.76
N ALA A 38 -17.46 9.43 -11.06
CA ALA A 38 -16.89 8.57 -12.11
C ALA A 38 -17.04 7.08 -11.76
N VAL A 39 -16.77 6.71 -10.50
CA VAL A 39 -16.95 5.34 -9.99
C VAL A 39 -18.41 4.91 -10.04
N THR A 40 -19.32 5.77 -9.56
CA THR A 40 -20.77 5.51 -9.57
C THR A 40 -21.31 5.33 -10.99
N ALA A 41 -20.79 6.08 -11.96
CA ALA A 41 -21.21 5.98 -13.35
C ALA A 41 -20.84 4.64 -14.00
N ILE A 42 -19.72 4.02 -13.58
CA ILE A 42 -19.29 2.70 -14.09
C ILE A 42 -20.21 1.58 -13.58
N ARG A 43 -20.80 1.75 -12.39
CA ARG A 43 -21.66 0.74 -11.75
C ARG A 43 -20.95 -0.61 -11.63
N ASP A 44 -21.40 -1.59 -12.40
CA ASP A 44 -20.91 -2.96 -12.38
C ASP A 44 -20.17 -3.33 -13.67
N ASP A 45 -19.78 -2.35 -14.49
CA ASP A 45 -19.02 -2.58 -15.72
C ASP A 45 -17.50 -2.61 -15.48
N THR A 46 -16.74 -2.73 -16.57
CA THR A 46 -15.28 -2.62 -16.57
C THR A 46 -14.86 -1.32 -17.25
N ALA A 47 -14.06 -0.51 -16.58
CA ALA A 47 -13.62 0.77 -17.13
C ALA A 47 -12.32 1.27 -16.48
N THR A 48 -11.70 2.24 -17.14
CA THR A 48 -10.51 2.92 -16.67
C THR A 48 -10.82 4.39 -16.38
N ILE A 49 -10.65 4.80 -15.13
CA ILE A 49 -10.67 6.21 -14.73
C ILE A 49 -9.25 6.76 -14.87
N LEU A 50 -9.07 7.66 -15.83
CA LEU A 50 -7.88 8.50 -15.94
C LEU A 50 -8.01 9.70 -15.00
N ILE A 51 -7.01 9.87 -14.14
CA ILE A 51 -6.96 10.88 -13.09
C ILE A 51 -5.90 11.91 -13.48
N ALA A 52 -6.32 13.15 -13.71
CA ALA A 52 -5.44 14.25 -14.06
C ALA A 52 -4.49 14.61 -12.90
N PRO A 53 -3.35 15.28 -13.19
CA PRO A 53 -2.49 15.84 -12.15
C PRO A 53 -3.27 16.75 -11.19
N GLY A 54 -3.08 16.57 -9.89
CA GLY A 54 -3.74 17.38 -8.87
C GLY A 54 -3.65 16.81 -7.46
N THR A 55 -4.02 17.64 -6.48
CA THR A 55 -4.25 17.20 -5.11
C THR A 55 -5.76 17.14 -4.84
N TYR A 56 -6.23 15.96 -4.48
CA TYR A 56 -7.63 15.64 -4.31
C TYR A 56 -7.93 15.36 -2.84
N ARG A 57 -8.79 16.21 -2.26
CA ARG A 57 -9.43 15.96 -0.95
C ARG A 57 -10.74 15.23 -1.18
N GLN A 58 -10.64 14.06 -1.79
CA GLN A 58 -11.77 13.21 -2.16
C GLN A 58 -11.47 11.78 -1.74
N CYS A 59 -12.51 10.99 -1.58
CA CYS A 59 -12.45 9.55 -1.40
C CYS A 59 -13.51 8.91 -2.30
N THR A 60 -13.48 7.59 -2.44
CA THR A 60 -14.52 6.88 -3.18
C THR A 60 -14.78 5.49 -2.62
N VAL A 61 -15.99 5.00 -2.85
CA VAL A 61 -16.38 3.62 -2.56
C VAL A 61 -16.76 2.93 -3.87
N GLN A 62 -15.92 1.99 -4.32
CA GLN A 62 -16.26 1.12 -5.45
C GLN A 62 -17.21 0.01 -4.98
N GLN A 63 -18.49 0.13 -5.30
CA GLN A 63 -19.50 -0.89 -4.92
C GLN A 63 -19.59 -2.09 -5.88
N GLY A 64 -18.97 -2.01 -7.06
CA GLY A 64 -19.09 -3.04 -8.09
C GLY A 64 -18.05 -2.92 -9.21
N GLY A 65 -18.21 -3.76 -10.24
CA GLY A 65 -17.44 -3.67 -11.47
C GLY A 65 -15.96 -4.04 -11.34
N LYS A 66 -15.21 -3.81 -12.42
CA LYS A 66 -13.75 -3.92 -12.45
C LYS A 66 -13.14 -2.60 -12.89
N ILE A 67 -12.65 -1.82 -11.93
CA ILE A 67 -12.24 -0.43 -12.18
C ILE A 67 -10.72 -0.31 -12.12
N THR A 68 -10.15 0.32 -13.14
CA THR A 68 -8.75 0.77 -13.12
C THR A 68 -8.71 2.25 -12.78
N PHE A 69 -8.07 2.60 -11.67
CA PHE A 69 -7.77 3.96 -11.24
C PHE A 69 -6.35 4.29 -11.67
N LYS A 70 -6.19 5.18 -12.65
CA LYS A 70 -4.88 5.45 -13.25
C LYS A 70 -4.57 6.93 -13.28
N ALA A 71 -3.47 7.32 -12.66
CA ALA A 71 -2.92 8.65 -12.87
C ALA A 71 -2.45 8.79 -14.32
N VAL A 72 -2.81 9.90 -14.98
CA VAL A 72 -2.37 10.19 -16.36
C VAL A 72 -0.84 10.23 -16.42
N GLN A 73 -0.21 10.77 -15.38
CA GLN A 73 1.22 10.70 -15.13
C GLN A 73 1.45 10.14 -13.72
N PRO A 74 2.18 9.03 -13.55
CA PRO A 74 2.47 8.47 -12.23
C PRO A 74 3.06 9.51 -11.26
N GLY A 75 2.58 9.50 -10.02
CA GLY A 75 3.02 10.42 -8.97
C GLY A 75 2.33 11.78 -8.97
N THR A 76 1.48 12.09 -9.96
CA THR A 76 0.87 13.44 -10.08
C THR A 76 -0.57 13.53 -9.56
N ALA A 77 -1.27 12.41 -9.39
CA ALA A 77 -2.57 12.35 -8.74
C ALA A 77 -2.38 12.03 -7.25
N ILE A 78 -2.57 13.03 -6.39
CA ILE A 78 -2.35 12.92 -4.94
C ILE A 78 -3.69 12.97 -4.23
N PHE A 79 -4.07 11.89 -3.55
CA PHE A 79 -5.21 11.86 -2.65
C PHE A 79 -4.73 12.11 -1.21
N GLU A 80 -5.40 13.04 -0.52
CA GLU A 80 -4.91 13.53 0.77
C GLU A 80 -6.01 13.71 1.82
N GLY A 81 -5.85 12.98 2.93
CA GLY A 81 -6.48 13.25 4.22
C GLY A 81 -7.99 13.04 4.34
N VAL A 82 -8.70 12.81 3.22
CA VAL A 82 -10.15 12.53 3.24
C VAL A 82 -10.39 11.04 3.08
N ALA A 83 -10.95 10.41 4.10
CA ALA A 83 -11.31 9.00 4.11
C ALA A 83 -12.83 8.80 3.96
N CYS A 84 -13.21 7.80 3.18
CA CYS A 84 -14.58 7.32 3.09
C CYS A 84 -14.83 6.29 4.20
N GLU A 85 -16.02 6.35 4.79
CA GLU A 85 -16.51 5.41 5.82
C GLU A 85 -15.62 5.29 7.07
N GLU A 86 -14.85 6.34 7.42
CA GLU A 86 -13.83 6.25 8.48
C GLU A 86 -12.81 5.11 8.23
N LYS A 87 -12.53 4.79 6.96
CA LYS A 87 -11.63 3.69 6.57
C LYS A 87 -10.47 4.16 5.73
N ALA A 88 -10.73 4.61 4.50
CA ALA A 88 -9.67 4.82 3.53
C ALA A 88 -10.03 5.84 2.45
N ALA A 89 -9.04 6.31 1.70
CA ALA A 89 -9.30 7.06 0.47
C ALA A 89 -10.16 6.22 -0.49
N PHE A 90 -9.73 4.99 -0.76
CA PHE A 90 -10.38 4.08 -1.70
C PHE A 90 -10.88 2.86 -0.93
N VAL A 91 -12.20 2.72 -0.80
CA VAL A 91 -12.84 1.53 -0.25
C VAL A 91 -13.33 0.67 -1.42
N LEU A 92 -12.74 -0.51 -1.59
CA LEU A 92 -12.85 -1.30 -2.83
C LEU A 92 -13.67 -2.57 -2.59
N ARG A 93 -14.87 -2.62 -3.18
CA ARG A 93 -15.82 -3.76 -3.13
C ARG A 93 -16.23 -4.27 -4.51
N GLY A 94 -15.42 -3.99 -5.54
CA GLY A 94 -15.68 -4.47 -6.89
C GLY A 94 -15.36 -5.96 -7.07
N ARG A 95 -15.61 -6.46 -8.28
CA ARG A 95 -15.07 -7.76 -8.72
C ARG A 95 -13.55 -7.72 -8.91
N GLY A 96 -12.98 -6.53 -9.04
CA GLY A 96 -11.54 -6.30 -8.97
C GLY A 96 -11.19 -4.83 -9.15
N SER A 97 -9.96 -4.49 -8.79
CA SER A 97 -9.49 -3.11 -8.82
C SER A 97 -8.03 -3.04 -9.25
N VAL A 98 -7.69 -2.01 -10.01
CA VAL A 98 -6.29 -1.68 -10.35
C VAL A 98 -6.03 -0.25 -9.92
N VAL A 99 -4.92 -0.01 -9.24
CA VAL A 99 -4.44 1.32 -8.85
C VAL A 99 -3.05 1.54 -9.43
N ASP A 100 -2.92 2.48 -10.36
CA ASP A 100 -1.68 2.74 -11.10
C ASP A 100 -1.27 4.21 -10.99
N GLY A 101 -0.10 4.46 -10.38
CA GLY A 101 0.53 5.77 -10.39
C GLY A 101 -0.02 6.77 -9.38
N ILE A 102 -0.81 6.34 -8.39
CA ILE A 102 -1.50 7.24 -7.45
C ILE A 102 -0.67 7.42 -6.17
N VAL A 103 -0.69 8.64 -5.62
CA VAL A 103 -0.11 8.95 -4.31
C VAL A 103 -1.25 9.08 -3.28
N PHE A 104 -1.11 8.38 -2.17
CA PHE A 104 -2.00 8.42 -1.01
C PHE A 104 -1.21 8.99 0.17
N ARG A 105 -1.72 10.04 0.85
CA ARG A 105 -1.05 10.56 2.04
C ARG A 105 -1.95 11.18 3.11
N GLY A 106 -1.45 11.20 4.34
CA GLY A 106 -2.07 11.90 5.46
C GLY A 106 -3.35 11.27 5.98
N TYR A 107 -3.53 9.95 5.86
CA TYR A 107 -4.74 9.28 6.35
C TYR A 107 -4.65 8.97 7.84
N SER A 108 -5.63 9.48 8.57
CA SER A 108 -5.83 9.23 9.99
C SER A 108 -7.32 9.18 10.26
N VAL A 109 -7.80 8.08 10.84
CA VAL A 109 -9.20 7.90 11.26
C VAL A 109 -9.24 7.48 12.73
N ASN A 110 -10.43 7.53 13.34
CA ASN A 110 -10.59 7.40 14.78
C ASN A 110 -10.17 6.04 15.36
N ASP A 111 -10.31 4.95 14.59
CA ASP A 111 -9.98 3.59 15.05
C ASP A 111 -8.48 3.26 14.94
N GLY A 112 -7.67 4.19 14.40
CA GLY A 112 -6.23 4.02 14.23
C GLY A 112 -5.79 3.38 12.92
N ASN A 113 -6.70 3.05 11.99
CA ASN A 113 -6.43 2.26 10.78
C ASN A 113 -6.74 2.98 9.45
N GLY A 114 -6.58 4.30 9.42
CA GLY A 114 -6.86 5.13 8.26
C GLY A 114 -5.90 4.83 7.11
N ALA A 115 -6.41 4.33 5.99
CA ALA A 115 -5.59 3.80 4.89
C ALA A 115 -5.68 4.59 3.58
N GLY A 116 -4.70 4.42 2.70
CA GLY A 116 -4.86 4.79 1.29
C GLY A 116 -5.90 3.90 0.61
N ILE A 117 -5.81 2.58 0.82
CA ILE A 117 -6.73 1.59 0.26
C ILE A 117 -7.27 0.68 1.36
N ARG A 118 -8.60 0.53 1.41
CA ARG A 118 -9.29 -0.57 2.10
C ARG A 118 -9.84 -1.54 1.05
N ILE A 119 -9.26 -2.74 0.95
CA ILE A 119 -9.75 -3.79 0.03
C ILE A 119 -10.71 -4.71 0.78
N GLU A 120 -11.96 -4.78 0.33
CA GLU A 120 -13.00 -5.59 0.97
C GLU A 120 -13.55 -6.69 0.05
N MET A 121 -13.49 -6.52 -1.28
CA MET A 121 -13.86 -7.57 -2.24
C MET A 121 -13.02 -7.50 -3.52
N GLY A 122 -12.87 -8.65 -4.18
CA GLY A 122 -12.20 -8.77 -5.47
C GLY A 122 -10.68 -8.71 -5.38
N ASP A 123 -10.03 -9.02 -6.51
CA ASP A 123 -8.57 -8.99 -6.61
C ASP A 123 -8.07 -7.56 -6.81
N LEU A 124 -6.87 -7.28 -6.28
CA LEU A 124 -6.25 -5.96 -6.32
C LEU A 124 -4.87 -6.00 -6.97
N LEU A 125 -4.64 -5.09 -7.91
CA LEU A 125 -3.30 -4.78 -8.45
C LEU A 125 -2.95 -3.32 -8.13
N VAL A 126 -1.84 -3.10 -7.42
CA VAL A 126 -1.27 -1.77 -7.17
C VAL A 126 0.09 -1.67 -7.83
N THR A 127 0.30 -0.65 -8.66
CA THR A 127 1.57 -0.42 -9.34
C THR A 127 1.96 1.06 -9.33
N ASN A 128 3.27 1.35 -9.33
CA ASN A 128 3.84 2.69 -9.49
C ASN A 128 3.28 3.73 -8.49
N SER A 129 2.82 3.27 -7.32
CA SER A 129 2.06 4.10 -6.37
C SER A 129 2.89 4.45 -5.14
N MET A 130 2.40 5.40 -4.35
CA MET A 130 3.06 5.82 -3.11
C MET A 130 2.05 5.95 -1.98
N PHE A 131 2.39 5.43 -0.81
CA PHE A 131 1.62 5.52 0.43
C PHE A 131 2.50 6.21 1.48
N LEU A 132 2.10 7.40 1.89
CA LEU A 132 2.96 8.32 2.63
C LEU A 132 2.28 8.81 3.91
N ASP A 133 3.03 8.86 5.01
CA ASP A 133 2.71 9.65 6.21
C ASP A 133 1.24 9.46 6.66
N SER A 134 0.84 8.19 6.83
CA SER A 134 -0.54 7.75 7.12
C SER A 134 -0.52 6.64 8.17
N GLN A 135 -1.66 6.38 8.82
CA GLN A 135 -1.79 5.25 9.73
C GLN A 135 -1.54 3.92 8.99
N GLU A 136 -2.27 3.68 7.90
CA GLU A 136 -2.15 2.49 7.06
C GLU A 136 -1.80 2.84 5.60
N GLY A 137 -1.11 1.94 4.91
CA GLY A 137 -0.98 2.01 3.45
C GLY A 137 -2.13 1.29 2.76
N ILE A 138 -2.09 -0.04 2.83
CA ILE A 138 -3.12 -0.93 2.26
C ILE A 138 -3.58 -1.88 3.36
N LEU A 139 -4.89 -1.87 3.63
CA LEU A 139 -5.51 -2.69 4.65
C LEU A 139 -6.69 -3.48 4.08
N GLY A 140 -6.81 -4.76 4.41
CA GLY A 140 -8.07 -5.48 4.21
C GLY A 140 -7.92 -6.95 3.82
N GLY A 141 -8.89 -7.42 3.04
CA GLY A 141 -9.14 -8.82 2.75
C GLY A 141 -10.27 -9.39 3.61
N GLY A 142 -10.21 -10.68 3.93
CA GLY A 142 -11.18 -11.40 4.77
C GLY A 142 -12.41 -11.91 4.02
N HIS A 143 -12.79 -11.27 2.90
CA HIS A 143 -13.87 -11.75 2.04
C HIS A 143 -13.40 -12.87 1.10
N GLU A 144 -14.28 -13.84 0.82
CA GLU A 144 -13.94 -15.03 0.02
C GLU A 144 -13.52 -14.72 -1.41
N THR A 145 -13.96 -13.59 -1.96
CA THR A 145 -13.64 -13.14 -3.33
C THR A 145 -12.27 -12.49 -3.46
N VAL A 146 -11.62 -12.13 -2.34
CA VAL A 146 -10.26 -11.57 -2.36
C VAL A 146 -9.29 -12.75 -2.41
N ARG A 147 -8.73 -13.05 -3.59
CA ARG A 147 -7.87 -14.23 -3.79
C ARG A 147 -6.44 -13.86 -4.13
N ASN A 148 -6.24 -12.77 -4.87
CA ASN A 148 -4.93 -12.33 -5.33
C ASN A 148 -4.77 -10.84 -5.09
N ILE A 149 -3.69 -10.49 -4.38
CA ILE A 149 -3.27 -9.10 -4.25
C ILE A 149 -1.83 -9.00 -4.74
N THR A 150 -1.60 -8.11 -5.70
CA THR A 150 -0.26 -7.81 -6.24
C THR A 150 0.08 -6.36 -6.01
N ILE A 151 1.24 -6.11 -5.42
CA ILE A 151 1.81 -4.79 -5.16
C ILE A 151 3.19 -4.77 -5.82
N ASP A 152 3.40 -3.81 -6.72
CA ASP A 152 4.58 -3.74 -7.56
C ASP A 152 5.07 -2.29 -7.70
N ARG A 153 6.39 -2.06 -7.72
CA ARG A 153 6.98 -0.71 -7.89
C ARG A 153 6.32 0.35 -7.01
N THR A 154 6.07 0.04 -5.75
CA THR A 154 5.30 0.90 -4.84
C THR A 154 6.18 1.34 -3.67
N THR A 155 6.02 2.60 -3.23
CA THR A 155 6.73 3.13 -2.06
C THR A 155 5.79 3.26 -0.87
N PHE A 156 6.23 2.78 0.28
CA PHE A 156 5.58 2.89 1.58
C PHE A 156 6.53 3.63 2.52
N SER A 157 6.11 4.79 3.05
CA SER A 157 7.02 5.68 3.75
C SER A 157 6.31 6.48 4.84
N GLY A 158 6.80 6.46 6.08
CA GLY A 158 6.12 7.19 7.16
C GLY A 158 4.80 6.55 7.59
N LEU A 159 4.68 5.23 7.52
CA LEU A 159 3.43 4.52 7.83
C LEU A 159 3.47 3.83 9.19
N GLY A 160 2.30 3.67 9.79
CA GLY A 160 2.07 2.92 11.02
C GLY A 160 2.00 3.78 12.27
N GLN A 161 1.25 3.31 13.24
CA GLN A 161 1.23 3.76 14.63
C GLN A 161 0.93 2.55 15.53
N CYS A 162 1.29 2.64 16.81
CA CYS A 162 0.89 1.70 17.87
C CYS A 162 0.48 2.45 19.15
N GLU A 163 -0.09 3.65 18.98
CA GLU A 163 -0.57 4.50 20.06
C GLU A 163 -1.99 4.12 20.51
N THR A 164 -2.75 3.41 19.67
CA THR A 164 -4.07 2.88 19.98
C THR A 164 -4.04 1.36 20.13
N GLU A 165 -5.17 0.74 20.53
CA GLU A 165 -5.29 -0.72 20.66
C GLU A 165 -5.00 -1.47 19.33
N ASN A 166 -5.21 -0.81 18.19
CA ASN A 166 -4.93 -1.36 16.88
C ASN A 166 -3.63 -0.74 16.33
N CYS A 167 -2.53 -1.48 16.42
CA CYS A 167 -1.35 -1.14 15.64
C CYS A 167 -1.70 -1.14 14.15
N SER A 168 -1.24 -0.11 13.45
CA SER A 168 -1.35 0.02 12.00
C SER A 168 -0.01 -0.20 11.30
N HIS A 169 -0.06 -0.53 10.01
CA HIS A 169 1.05 -1.11 9.25
C HIS A 169 1.26 -0.40 7.90
N SER A 170 2.32 -0.77 7.15
CA SER A 170 2.39 -0.32 5.74
C SER A 170 1.46 -1.13 4.85
N ILE A 171 1.48 -2.46 5.02
CA ILE A 171 0.56 -3.41 4.39
C ILE A 171 0.02 -4.33 5.47
N TYR A 172 -1.30 -4.48 5.50
CA TYR A 172 -1.97 -5.46 6.34
C TYR A 172 -3.07 -6.19 5.57
N LEU A 173 -2.78 -7.44 5.19
CA LEU A 173 -3.65 -8.22 4.31
C LEU A 173 -3.96 -9.59 4.92
N GLY A 174 -5.23 -9.97 4.92
CA GLY A 174 -5.67 -11.33 5.25
C GLY A 174 -6.52 -11.92 4.13
N LEU A 175 -6.10 -12.98 3.47
CA LEU A 175 -6.89 -13.61 2.40
C LEU A 175 -6.53 -15.08 2.23
N GLN A 176 -7.47 -15.85 1.70
CA GLN A 176 -7.28 -17.27 1.42
C GLN A 176 -6.61 -17.52 0.06
N GLY A 177 -5.59 -16.76 -0.31
CA GLY A 177 -4.92 -16.93 -1.60
C GLY A 177 -3.49 -16.43 -1.60
N LYS A 178 -3.08 -15.70 -2.65
CA LYS A 178 -1.70 -15.27 -2.83
C LYS A 178 -1.54 -13.77 -2.64
N VAL A 179 -0.54 -13.38 -1.84
CA VAL A 179 -0.04 -12.00 -1.78
C VAL A 179 1.32 -11.91 -2.46
N THR A 180 1.43 -11.02 -3.44
CA THR A 180 2.69 -10.72 -4.14
C THR A 180 3.10 -9.28 -3.85
N VAL A 181 4.29 -9.08 -3.30
CA VAL A 181 4.91 -7.77 -3.08
C VAL A 181 6.28 -7.77 -3.73
N ARG A 182 6.46 -6.95 -4.76
CA ARG A 182 7.72 -6.91 -5.50
C ARG A 182 8.19 -5.52 -5.86
N ASN A 183 9.51 -5.39 -6.06
CA ASN A 183 10.15 -4.17 -6.55
C ASN A 183 9.75 -2.91 -5.77
N SER A 184 9.42 -3.06 -4.49
CA SER A 184 8.82 -2.02 -3.65
C SER A 184 9.79 -1.57 -2.55
N ARG A 185 9.54 -0.37 -2.02
CA ARG A 185 10.38 0.27 -1.00
C ARG A 185 9.55 0.56 0.24
N PHE A 186 10.09 0.17 1.38
CA PHE A 186 9.54 0.39 2.70
C PHE A 186 10.57 1.14 3.54
N GLU A 187 10.21 2.30 4.08
CA GLU A 187 11.15 3.07 4.88
C GLU A 187 10.48 4.01 5.88
N ARG A 188 11.27 4.52 6.83
CA ARG A 188 10.83 5.55 7.78
C ARG A 188 9.48 5.17 8.44
N GLY A 189 9.27 3.89 8.77
CA GLY A 189 8.06 3.47 9.46
C GLY A 189 7.91 4.20 10.80
N THR A 190 6.67 4.45 11.21
CA THR A 190 6.33 5.20 12.43
C THR A 190 5.58 4.36 13.46
N GLY A 191 5.33 3.08 13.15
CA GLY A 191 4.70 2.13 14.04
C GLY A 191 4.50 0.78 13.35
N GLY A 192 4.20 -0.26 14.12
CA GLY A 192 3.77 -1.55 13.60
C GLY A 192 4.72 -2.21 12.60
N HIS A 193 4.22 -3.20 11.86
CA HIS A 193 4.98 -3.92 10.84
C HIS A 193 5.01 -3.15 9.52
N TYR A 194 6.08 -3.35 8.73
CA TYR A 194 6.04 -2.93 7.33
C TYR A 194 5.06 -3.82 6.56
N VAL A 195 5.21 -5.14 6.64
CA VAL A 195 4.32 -6.09 5.95
C VAL A 195 3.76 -7.09 6.94
N LYS A 196 2.44 -7.04 7.19
CA LYS A 196 1.70 -8.02 7.98
C LYS A 196 0.75 -8.80 7.06
N ILE A 197 0.92 -10.11 6.98
CA ILE A 197 0.15 -10.97 6.07
C ILE A 197 -0.41 -12.18 6.81
N ARG A 198 -1.69 -12.47 6.54
CA ARG A 198 -2.36 -13.73 6.83
C ARG A 198 -2.84 -14.37 5.53
N ALA A 199 -1.96 -15.15 4.89
CA ALA A 199 -2.26 -15.80 3.62
C ALA A 199 -1.50 -17.13 3.50
N PRO A 200 -2.07 -18.14 2.80
CA PRO A 200 -1.41 -19.43 2.61
C PRO A 200 -0.17 -19.34 1.72
N GLU A 201 -0.13 -18.40 0.76
CA GLU A 201 0.99 -18.23 -0.17
C GLU A 201 1.43 -16.77 -0.27
N VAL A 202 2.75 -16.55 -0.20
CA VAL A 202 3.36 -15.23 -0.40
C VAL A 202 4.50 -15.26 -1.41
N GLU A 203 4.66 -14.17 -2.14
CA GLU A 203 5.84 -13.87 -2.94
C GLU A 203 6.31 -12.45 -2.61
N ILE A 204 7.38 -12.34 -1.81
CA ILE A 204 7.94 -11.06 -1.37
C ILE A 204 9.35 -10.97 -1.93
N VAL A 205 9.50 -10.30 -3.07
CA VAL A 205 10.75 -10.36 -3.86
C VAL A 205 11.27 -9.01 -4.33
N ASP A 206 12.59 -8.85 -4.36
CA ASP A 206 13.24 -7.66 -4.93
C ASP A 206 12.81 -6.35 -4.24
N ASN A 207 12.48 -6.38 -2.95
CA ASN A 207 12.08 -5.21 -2.17
C ASN A 207 13.23 -4.64 -1.32
N SER A 208 13.09 -3.39 -0.90
CA SER A 208 13.95 -2.75 0.10
C SER A 208 13.16 -2.40 1.36
N PHE A 209 13.70 -2.78 2.51
CA PHE A 209 13.19 -2.46 3.84
C PHE A 209 14.28 -1.70 4.60
N ASP A 210 14.14 -0.38 4.68
CA ASP A 210 15.09 0.51 5.35
C ASP A 210 14.47 1.11 6.61
N ASP A 211 14.78 0.48 7.75
CA ASP A 211 14.32 0.92 9.05
C ASP A 211 15.32 1.83 9.76
N SER A 212 16.40 2.26 9.10
CA SER A 212 17.44 3.11 9.70
C SER A 212 16.90 4.44 10.24
N GLN A 213 15.83 4.95 9.63
CA GLN A 213 15.08 6.14 10.06
C GLN A 213 13.68 5.80 10.62
N GLY A 214 13.42 4.53 10.89
CA GLY A 214 12.17 4.07 11.52
C GLY A 214 12.10 4.44 12.99
N LYS A 215 10.87 4.53 13.51
CA LYS A 215 10.55 4.77 14.93
C LYS A 215 9.33 3.96 15.33
N GLY A 216 9.38 3.31 16.49
CA GLY A 216 8.26 2.50 17.00
C GLY A 216 7.89 1.32 16.10
N THR A 217 8.75 0.94 15.14
CA THR A 217 8.43 -0.13 14.20
C THR A 217 8.62 -1.50 14.84
N ASN A 218 7.95 -2.48 14.26
CA ASN A 218 7.94 -3.88 14.67
C ASN A 218 8.56 -4.73 13.55
N TYR A 219 8.24 -6.02 13.41
CA TYR A 219 8.82 -6.87 12.37
C TYR A 219 8.69 -6.28 10.96
N MET A 220 9.69 -6.50 10.09
CA MET A 220 9.62 -6.04 8.71
C MET A 220 8.65 -6.88 7.89
N ILE A 221 8.65 -8.19 8.11
CA ILE A 221 7.68 -9.12 7.54
C ILE A 221 7.13 -9.97 8.68
N ASP A 222 5.82 -9.88 8.91
CA ASP A 222 5.08 -10.74 9.82
C ASP A 222 4.12 -11.62 9.00
N MET A 223 4.45 -12.91 8.88
CA MET A 223 3.55 -13.94 8.38
C MET A 223 2.75 -14.46 9.58
N SER A 224 1.78 -13.67 10.05
CA SER A 224 1.22 -13.80 11.40
C SER A 224 0.63 -15.17 11.69
N GLU A 225 0.07 -15.83 10.67
CA GLU A 225 -0.54 -17.17 10.78
C GLU A 225 0.25 -18.28 10.05
N GLY A 226 1.49 -17.99 9.68
CA GLY A 226 2.30 -18.84 8.81
C GLY A 226 2.00 -18.62 7.32
N GLY A 227 2.43 -19.57 6.50
CA GLY A 227 2.28 -19.57 5.04
C GLY A 227 3.52 -20.14 4.35
N THR A 228 3.41 -20.43 3.07
CA THR A 228 4.52 -20.88 2.21
C THR A 228 4.80 -19.89 1.09
N GLY A 229 5.76 -20.20 0.22
CA GLY A 229 6.10 -19.40 -0.95
C GLY A 229 7.56 -18.94 -0.93
N LEU A 230 7.79 -17.70 -1.37
CA LEU A 230 9.14 -17.19 -1.65
C LEU A 230 9.36 -15.80 -1.03
N ILE A 231 10.43 -15.66 -0.25
CA ILE A 231 10.99 -14.38 0.19
C ILE A 231 12.42 -14.29 -0.34
N SER A 232 12.65 -13.49 -1.38
CA SER A 232 13.95 -13.52 -2.08
C SER A 232 14.44 -12.19 -2.61
N ARG A 233 15.78 -12.02 -2.63
CA ARG A 233 16.45 -10.82 -3.17
C ARG A 233 15.98 -9.51 -2.55
N ASN A 234 15.50 -9.56 -1.31
CA ASN A 234 15.17 -8.37 -0.55
C ASN A 234 16.40 -7.85 0.18
N THR A 235 16.45 -6.53 0.38
CA THR A 235 17.45 -5.88 1.24
C THR A 235 16.79 -5.37 2.50
N PHE A 236 17.37 -5.68 3.65
CA PHE A 236 16.88 -5.30 4.97
C PHE A 236 17.96 -4.53 5.74
N VAL A 237 17.57 -3.41 6.34
CA VAL A 237 18.39 -2.61 7.25
C VAL A 237 17.63 -2.45 8.56
N GLN A 238 18.04 -3.18 9.61
CA GLN A 238 17.44 -3.12 10.93
C GLN A 238 17.76 -1.77 11.60
N GLY A 239 16.73 -1.05 12.03
CA GLY A 239 16.83 0.25 12.67
C GLY A 239 17.13 0.22 14.17
N PRO A 240 17.53 1.37 14.76
CA PRO A 240 17.77 1.50 16.19
C PRO A 240 16.52 1.65 17.07
N ASN A 241 15.41 2.15 16.51
CA ASN A 241 14.26 2.58 17.31
C ASN A 241 13.04 1.68 17.13
N LYS A 242 13.24 0.36 17.19
CA LYS A 242 12.14 -0.61 17.10
C LYS A 242 11.50 -0.84 18.45
N GLU A 243 10.19 -1.00 18.45
CA GLU A 243 9.47 -1.53 19.61
C GLU A 243 9.83 -3.02 19.80
N ASN A 244 9.76 -3.80 18.71
CA ASN A 244 10.17 -5.18 18.71
C ASN A 244 11.40 -5.38 17.82
N HIS A 245 12.52 -5.68 18.48
CA HIS A 245 13.81 -5.90 17.85
C HIS A 245 14.22 -7.38 17.83
N SER A 246 13.31 -8.32 18.12
CA SER A 246 13.67 -9.73 18.25
C SER A 246 13.82 -10.48 16.92
N GLY A 247 13.19 -10.00 15.85
CA GLY A 247 13.23 -10.63 14.53
C GLY A 247 12.94 -9.66 13.38
N LEU A 248 13.38 -9.99 12.16
CA LEU A 248 13.07 -9.22 10.94
C LEU A 248 11.90 -9.86 10.18
N ILE A 249 12.02 -11.15 9.88
CA ILE A 249 10.98 -11.99 9.29
C ILE A 249 10.46 -12.93 10.38
N VAL A 250 9.18 -12.85 10.71
CA VAL A 250 8.58 -13.71 11.73
C VAL A 250 7.46 -14.54 11.13
N VAL A 251 7.48 -15.83 11.43
CA VAL A 251 6.55 -16.83 10.90
C VAL A 251 5.71 -17.41 12.03
N ALA A 252 4.38 -17.34 11.84
CA ALA A 252 3.37 -17.86 12.76
C ALA A 252 3.40 -17.22 14.16
N ALA A 253 3.57 -15.88 14.21
CA ALA A 253 3.63 -15.12 15.46
C ALA A 253 2.33 -15.18 16.27
N GLU A 254 1.18 -15.29 15.61
CA GLU A 254 -0.16 -15.19 16.21
C GLU A 254 -0.95 -16.50 16.15
N ALA A 255 -0.86 -17.24 15.05
CA ALA A 255 -1.49 -18.55 14.90
C ALA A 255 -0.71 -19.47 13.95
N LYS A 256 -1.11 -20.75 13.88
CA LYS A 256 -0.49 -21.77 13.01
C LYS A 256 -1.47 -22.28 11.96
N THR A 257 -2.28 -21.36 11.42
CA THR A 257 -3.34 -21.66 10.45
C THR A 257 -2.77 -22.25 9.16
N TYR A 258 -1.66 -21.69 8.67
CA TYR A 258 -1.02 -22.12 7.42
C TYR A 258 0.33 -22.77 7.71
N GLY A 259 0.48 -24.04 7.31
CA GLY A 259 1.75 -24.75 7.38
C GLY A 259 2.85 -24.01 6.61
N SER A 260 4.04 -23.90 7.18
CA SER A 260 5.17 -23.15 6.58
C SER A 260 6.30 -24.07 6.10
N ASN A 261 6.05 -25.38 6.03
CA ASN A 261 6.97 -26.33 5.41
C ASN A 261 7.13 -26.00 3.92
N GLY A 262 8.38 -25.84 3.49
CA GLY A 262 8.70 -25.49 2.11
C GLY A 262 8.73 -23.99 1.82
N LEU A 263 8.42 -23.11 2.79
CA LEU A 263 8.70 -21.69 2.67
C LEU A 263 10.18 -21.50 2.34
N THR A 264 10.47 -20.75 1.28
CA THR A 264 11.83 -20.52 0.80
C THR A 264 12.23 -19.08 1.05
N ILE A 265 13.34 -18.89 1.76
CA ILE A 265 13.91 -17.57 2.08
C ILE A 265 15.34 -17.56 1.54
N THR A 266 15.55 -16.95 0.37
CA THR A 266 16.81 -17.09 -0.38
C THR A 266 17.36 -15.80 -0.95
N ASP A 267 18.68 -15.68 -0.97
CA ASP A 267 19.40 -14.58 -1.64
C ASP A 267 19.05 -13.18 -1.11
N ASN A 268 18.65 -13.08 0.15
CA ASN A 268 18.38 -11.80 0.80
C ASN A 268 19.64 -11.21 1.42
N ILE A 269 19.68 -9.90 1.62
CA ILE A 269 20.74 -9.20 2.33
C ILE A 269 20.13 -8.55 3.58
N ALA A 270 20.66 -8.85 4.76
CA ALA A 270 20.21 -8.26 6.02
C ALA A 270 21.39 -7.69 6.81
N THR A 271 21.25 -6.42 7.22
CA THR A 271 22.28 -5.67 7.92
C THR A 271 21.71 -4.87 9.08
N MET A 272 22.58 -4.42 9.97
CA MET A 272 22.24 -3.58 11.12
C MET A 272 22.62 -2.12 10.81
N ALA A 273 21.71 -1.17 11.03
CA ALA A 273 22.05 0.24 11.02
C ALA A 273 22.97 0.58 12.22
N PRO A 274 23.76 1.67 12.14
CA PRO A 274 24.51 2.16 13.30
C PRO A 274 23.59 2.39 14.50
N GLY A 275 23.99 1.89 15.68
CA GLY A 275 23.22 2.01 16.91
C GLY A 275 22.04 1.04 17.03
N ALA A 276 21.82 0.15 16.06
CA ALA A 276 20.77 -0.85 16.15
C ALA A 276 21.00 -1.84 17.31
N PRO A 277 19.94 -2.23 18.06
CA PRO A 277 20.07 -3.14 19.19
C PRO A 277 20.59 -4.51 18.76
N GLY A 278 21.35 -5.16 19.63
CA GLY A 278 22.11 -6.36 19.27
C GLY A 278 21.25 -7.62 19.05
N ASN A 279 21.73 -8.45 18.13
CA ASN A 279 21.41 -9.87 17.95
C ASN A 279 19.94 -10.28 17.65
N PRO A 280 19.21 -9.60 16.74
CA PRO A 280 17.93 -10.10 16.25
C PRO A 280 18.10 -11.46 15.55
N ALA A 281 16.98 -12.13 15.28
CA ALA A 281 16.94 -13.18 14.26
C ALA A 281 16.58 -12.57 12.89
N PHE A 282 17.29 -12.93 11.83
CA PHE A 282 16.86 -12.61 10.47
C PHE A 282 15.52 -13.29 10.18
N VAL A 283 15.41 -14.58 10.52
CA VAL A 283 14.16 -15.34 10.48
C VAL A 283 13.87 -15.95 11.85
N ALA A 284 12.67 -15.70 12.40
CA ALA A 284 12.16 -16.35 13.61
C ALA A 284 10.92 -17.19 13.29
N ASP A 285 10.98 -18.49 13.59
CA ASP A 285 9.93 -19.46 13.29
C ASP A 285 9.30 -20.01 14.57
N LEU A 286 8.00 -19.72 14.77
CA LEU A 286 7.19 -20.24 15.87
C LEU A 286 6.43 -21.52 15.48
N ASN A 287 6.42 -21.87 14.19
CA ASN A 287 5.71 -23.03 13.65
C ASN A 287 6.58 -24.31 13.63
N ARG A 288 7.88 -24.19 13.90
CA ARG A 288 8.86 -25.30 13.83
C ARG A 288 8.87 -25.97 12.46
N SER A 289 8.71 -25.15 11.43
CA SER A 289 8.60 -25.56 10.03
C SER A 289 9.95 -25.94 9.42
N GLN A 290 9.89 -26.69 8.32
CA GLN A 290 11.00 -26.94 7.42
C GLN A 290 11.14 -25.78 6.42
N ILE A 291 11.66 -24.65 6.90
CA ILE A 291 11.96 -23.48 6.08
C ILE A 291 13.28 -23.72 5.34
N LYS A 292 13.30 -23.45 4.04
CA LYS A 292 14.48 -23.57 3.18
C LYS A 292 15.20 -22.24 3.14
N MET A 293 16.40 -22.19 3.71
CA MET A 293 17.26 -21.00 3.69
C MET A 293 18.52 -21.26 2.85
N SER A 294 18.83 -20.36 1.93
CA SER A 294 20.02 -20.46 1.06
C SER A 294 20.45 -19.08 0.58
N GLY A 295 21.75 -18.87 0.34
CA GLY A 295 22.26 -17.65 -0.31
C GLY A 295 22.06 -16.32 0.46
N ASN A 296 21.45 -16.34 1.66
CA ASN A 296 21.23 -15.13 2.45
C ASN A 296 22.56 -14.59 3.00
N ARG A 297 22.74 -13.28 2.93
CA ARG A 297 23.89 -12.57 3.49
C ARG A 297 23.44 -11.78 4.71
N VAL A 298 23.69 -12.35 5.88
CA VAL A 298 23.20 -11.84 7.17
C VAL A 298 24.37 -11.33 8.00
N THR A 299 24.34 -10.05 8.40
CA THR A 299 25.43 -9.41 9.17
C THR A 299 24.90 -8.78 10.46
N GLY A 300 25.50 -9.12 11.60
CA GLY A 300 25.16 -8.53 12.90
C GLY A 300 23.92 -9.12 13.58
N MET A 301 23.42 -10.26 13.10
CA MET A 301 22.23 -10.93 13.60
C MET A 301 22.30 -12.45 13.40
N ARG A 302 21.48 -13.21 14.12
CA ARG A 302 21.34 -14.67 13.93
C ARG A 302 20.60 -14.93 12.63
N GLU A 303 21.06 -15.87 11.81
CA GLU A 303 20.36 -16.19 10.56
C GLU A 303 18.95 -16.76 10.82
N PHE A 304 18.84 -17.66 11.80
CA PHE A 304 17.59 -18.35 12.11
C PHE A 304 17.42 -18.55 13.62
N GLU A 305 16.18 -18.43 14.09
CA GLU A 305 15.75 -18.75 15.45
C GLU A 305 14.48 -19.59 15.41
N ARG A 306 14.46 -20.69 16.17
CA ARG A 306 13.24 -21.46 16.43
C ARG A 306 12.70 -21.09 17.81
N ARG A 307 11.40 -20.83 17.89
CA ARG A 307 10.68 -20.53 19.13
C ARG A 307 9.76 -21.70 19.54
#